data_AF-A0A938YYQ4-F1
#
_entry.id   AF-A0A938YYQ4-F1
#
_cell.length_a   1.000
_cell.length_b   1.000
_cell.length_c   1.000
_cell.angle_alpha   90.00
_cell.angle_beta   90.00
_cell.angle_gamma   90.00
#
_symmetry.space_group_name_H-M   'P 1'
#
loop_
_entity.id
_entity.type
_entity.pdbx_description
1 polymer ?
#
loop_
_entity_poly.entity_id
_entity_poly.type
_entity_poly.pdbx_seq_one_letter_code
_entity_poly.pdbx_strand_id
1 'polypeptide(L)'
;MGIINFIIDNILTQASITIALIAMLGLLLQKKSAGQVISGSLKTLLGFQVLSAGSSIIVGSLTYFGEIFTEGFDMQGIIPSIEAINGQAMNELGLGRDIALTFLAIFVFNILLARFTKWKYIFLTGQAILWMATMTTVFGYFAGLRGVVLILVGGLIGAIFAVAMPAMAQPIIRKVTGSDDIALGHFCTIGYLFEAGVAYLFGERGEKKKSIEDIKLPRSFEFLQDTYLSVMVVMVPLYIVTVLFAGETFASTLSGDQNYIMYAFLQAIQFVVGVYVLLAGVRLLLGEIVPAFRGIAMKLVPDAKPALDCPVFFPYSPNAVILGFITTTIGTVIAMFVLPVFGLAMILPGMLTNFFAGGT
;
A
#
# COMPACT_ATOMS: atom_id res chain seq x y z
N MET A 1 -6.72 38.97 -10.32
CA MET A 1 -6.12 37.96 -11.22
C MET A 1 -4.75 37.49 -10.70
N GLY A 2 -3.76 38.36 -10.44
CA GLY A 2 -2.42 37.95 -10.00
C GLY A 2 -2.34 37.11 -8.71
N ILE A 3 -3.01 37.51 -7.62
CA ILE A 3 -2.98 36.75 -6.34
C ILE A 3 -3.73 35.43 -6.44
N ILE A 4 -4.86 35.40 -7.15
CA ILE A 4 -5.67 34.18 -7.34
C ILE A 4 -4.91 33.17 -8.20
N ASN A 5 -4.31 33.62 -9.31
CA ASN A 5 -3.47 32.76 -10.14
C ASN A 5 -2.23 32.31 -9.37
N PHE A 6 -1.61 33.17 -8.54
CA PHE A 6 -0.53 32.75 -7.67
C PHE A 6 -0.93 31.62 -6.71
N ILE A 7 -2.08 31.76 -6.03
CA ILE A 7 -2.60 30.73 -5.12
C ILE A 7 -2.91 29.43 -5.90
N ILE A 8 -3.57 29.52 -7.04
CA ILE A 8 -3.94 28.34 -7.82
C ILE A 8 -2.69 27.66 -8.39
N ASP A 9 -1.83 28.41 -9.07
CA ASP A 9 -0.74 27.89 -9.89
C ASP A 9 0.51 27.53 -9.06
N ASN A 10 0.67 28.11 -7.86
CA ASN A 10 1.87 27.90 -7.03
C ASN A 10 1.59 27.23 -5.68
N ILE A 11 0.36 27.32 -5.15
CA ILE A 11 0.02 26.76 -3.83
C ILE A 11 -0.84 25.50 -3.99
N LEU A 12 -1.96 25.59 -4.73
CA LEU A 12 -2.91 24.48 -4.89
C LEU A 12 -2.48 23.43 -5.92
N THR A 13 -1.46 23.71 -6.72
CA THR A 13 -0.77 22.73 -7.58
C THR A 13 0.18 21.82 -6.80
N GLN A 14 0.64 22.25 -5.62
CA GLN A 14 1.56 21.47 -4.80
C GLN A 14 0.80 20.38 -4.04
N ALA A 15 1.14 19.12 -4.31
CA ALA A 15 0.45 17.96 -3.72
C ALA A 15 0.55 17.95 -2.18
N SER A 16 1.72 18.28 -1.62
CA SER A 16 1.93 18.36 -0.17
C SER A 16 1.09 19.45 0.51
N ILE A 17 0.85 20.56 -0.18
CA ILE A 17 0.01 21.65 0.34
C ILE A 17 -1.45 21.25 0.25
N THR A 18 -1.87 20.69 -0.89
CA THR A 18 -3.25 20.23 -1.11
C THR A 18 -3.67 19.24 -0.03
N ILE A 19 -2.83 18.24 0.26
CA ILE A 19 -3.15 17.23 1.28
C ILE A 19 -3.15 17.80 2.70
N ALA A 20 -2.26 18.76 3.00
CA ALA A 20 -2.24 19.46 4.29
C ALA A 20 -3.51 20.31 4.50
N LEU A 21 -4.00 20.97 3.46
CA LEU A 21 -5.26 21.73 3.49
C LEU A 21 -6.47 20.80 3.69
N ILE A 22 -6.45 19.60 3.10
CA ILE A 22 -7.48 18.59 3.32
C ILE A 22 -7.50 18.15 4.79
N ALA A 23 -6.34 17.86 5.38
CA ALA A 23 -6.24 17.53 6.80
C ALA A 23 -6.70 18.71 7.68
N MET A 24 -6.29 19.94 7.34
CA MET A 24 -6.72 21.16 8.02
C MET A 24 -8.25 21.28 8.05
N LEU A 25 -8.90 21.12 6.90
CA LEU A 25 -10.35 21.16 6.78
C LEU A 25 -11.01 20.07 7.66
N GLY A 26 -10.49 18.84 7.62
CA GLY A 26 -10.98 17.74 8.45
C GLY A 26 -10.87 18.04 9.96
N LEU A 27 -9.77 18.65 10.41
CA LEU A 27 -9.58 19.05 11.81
C LEU A 27 -10.48 20.21 12.23
N LEU A 28 -10.69 21.18 11.33
CA LEU A 28 -11.62 22.30 11.54
C LEU A 28 -13.07 21.82 11.66
N LEU A 29 -13.51 20.91 10.78
CA LEU A 29 -14.86 20.33 10.82
C LEU A 29 -15.12 19.53 12.10
N GLN A 30 -14.08 18.98 12.72
CA GLN A 30 -14.16 18.34 14.03
C GLN A 30 -14.13 19.32 15.21
N LYS A 31 -13.98 20.63 14.96
CA LYS A 31 -13.86 21.67 15.98
C LYS A 31 -12.67 21.44 16.92
N LYS A 32 -11.54 20.96 16.37
CA LYS A 32 -10.28 20.81 17.12
C LYS A 32 -9.71 22.20 17.48
N SER A 33 -8.82 22.24 18.48
CA SER A 33 -8.19 23.51 18.89
C SER A 33 -7.29 24.07 17.78
N ALA A 34 -7.05 25.38 17.77
CA ALA A 34 -6.18 26.01 16.78
C ALA A 34 -4.78 25.35 16.72
N GLY A 35 -4.20 25.01 17.87
CA GLY A 35 -2.93 24.29 17.94
C GLY A 35 -2.98 22.90 17.31
N GLN A 36 -4.07 22.15 17.49
CA GLN A 36 -4.27 20.85 16.84
C GLN A 36 -4.44 20.99 15.33
N VAL A 37 -5.19 21.99 14.87
CA VAL A 37 -5.36 22.26 13.43
C VAL A 37 -4.02 22.59 12.79
N ILE A 38 -3.24 23.49 13.37
CA ILE A 38 -1.91 23.89 12.84
C ILE A 38 -0.96 22.70 12.85
N SER A 39 -0.78 22.04 14.00
CA SER A 39 0.16 20.92 14.12
C SER A 39 -0.21 19.75 13.22
N GLY A 40 -1.50 19.38 13.12
CA GLY A 40 -1.94 18.30 12.25
C GLY A 40 -1.77 18.62 10.77
N SER A 41 -2.02 19.86 10.36
CA SER A 41 -1.79 20.30 8.97
C SER A 41 -0.29 20.25 8.61
N LEU A 42 0.58 20.76 9.49
CA LEU A 42 2.04 20.76 9.27
C LEU A 42 2.63 19.36 9.29
N LYS A 43 2.18 18.47 10.17
CA LYS A 43 2.58 17.06 10.16
C LYS A 43 2.12 16.35 8.90
N THR A 44 0.93 16.67 8.39
CA THR A 44 0.44 16.12 7.12
C THR A 44 1.35 16.54 5.96
N LEU A 45 1.71 17.83 5.91
CA LEU A 45 2.67 18.37 4.94
C LEU A 45 4.02 17.66 5.04
N LEU A 46 4.57 17.55 6.25
CA LEU A 46 5.85 16.90 6.51
C LEU A 46 5.81 15.41 6.13
N GLY A 47 4.75 14.71 6.48
CA GLY A 47 4.54 13.30 6.13
C GLY A 47 4.55 13.08 4.63
N PHE A 48 3.92 13.98 3.85
CA PHE A 48 3.99 13.93 2.39
C PHE A 48 5.43 14.12 1.87
N GLN A 49 6.17 15.09 2.40
CA GLN A 49 7.54 15.36 1.96
C GLN A 49 8.48 14.19 2.29
N VAL A 50 8.33 13.57 3.46
CA VAL A 50 9.08 12.36 3.84
C VAL A 50 8.71 11.17 2.94
N LEU A 51 7.42 11.00 2.62
CA LEU A 51 6.94 9.98 1.67
C LEU A 51 7.62 10.18 0.30
N SER A 52 7.61 11.40 -0.22
CA SER A 52 8.24 11.74 -1.50
C SER A 52 9.74 11.46 -1.50
N ALA A 53 10.45 11.78 -0.42
CA ALA A 53 11.88 11.50 -0.30
C ALA A 53 12.17 9.98 -0.29
N GLY A 54 11.40 9.21 0.48
CA GLY A 54 11.52 7.75 0.50
C GLY A 54 11.23 7.12 -0.87
N SER A 55 10.25 7.65 -1.59
CA SER A 55 9.95 7.23 -2.98
C SER A 55 11.14 7.44 -3.90
N SER A 56 11.80 8.61 -3.87
CA SER A 56 12.94 8.88 -4.74
C SER A 56 14.11 7.92 -4.48
N ILE A 57 14.33 7.53 -3.22
CA ILE A 57 15.34 6.53 -2.85
C ILE A 57 14.98 5.17 -3.46
N ILE A 58 13.72 4.73 -3.32
CA ILE A 58 13.24 3.48 -3.89
C ILE A 58 13.40 3.48 -5.41
N VAL A 59 12.89 4.50 -6.09
CA VAL A 59 12.98 4.63 -7.56
C VAL A 59 14.44 4.55 -8.01
N GLY A 60 15.35 5.27 -7.36
CA GLY A 60 16.78 5.20 -7.69
C GLY A 60 17.35 3.77 -7.58
N SER A 61 17.07 3.06 -6.49
CA SER A 61 17.51 1.66 -6.32
C SER A 61 16.88 0.71 -7.34
N LEU A 62 15.61 0.93 -7.69
CA LEU A 62 14.88 0.14 -8.68
C LEU A 62 15.35 0.38 -10.10
N THR A 63 15.76 1.60 -10.45
CA THR A 63 16.35 1.91 -11.75
C THR A 63 17.63 1.10 -11.95
N TYR A 64 18.54 1.13 -10.96
CA TYR A 64 19.75 0.31 -10.98
C TYR A 64 19.41 -1.18 -11.11
N PHE A 65 18.45 -1.66 -10.30
CA PHE A 65 18.02 -3.06 -10.37
C PHE A 65 17.50 -3.43 -11.77
N GLY A 66 16.66 -2.57 -12.37
CA GLY A 66 16.11 -2.79 -13.70
C GLY A 66 17.18 -2.90 -14.79
N GLU A 67 18.25 -2.11 -14.69
CA GLU A 67 19.39 -2.16 -15.63
C GLU A 67 20.15 -3.49 -15.53
N ILE A 68 20.58 -3.88 -14.32
CA ILE A 68 21.29 -5.17 -14.12
C ILE A 68 20.40 -6.37 -14.42
N PHE A 69 19.10 -6.25 -14.16
CA PHE A 69 18.14 -7.31 -14.43
C PHE A 69 17.93 -7.51 -15.92
N THR A 70 17.79 -6.41 -16.68
CA THR A 70 17.64 -6.46 -18.13
C THR A 70 18.88 -7.07 -18.77
N GLU A 71 20.08 -6.67 -18.35
CA GLU A 71 21.33 -7.25 -18.87
C GLU A 71 21.46 -8.73 -18.50
N GLY A 72 21.23 -9.09 -17.23
CA GLY A 72 21.49 -10.44 -16.74
C GLY A 72 20.50 -11.50 -17.23
N PHE A 73 19.28 -11.10 -17.59
CA PHE A 73 18.21 -12.03 -17.95
C PHE A 73 17.58 -11.78 -19.32
N ASP A 74 18.01 -10.75 -20.07
CA ASP A 74 17.41 -10.34 -21.35
C ASP A 74 15.88 -10.14 -21.25
N MET A 75 15.44 -9.64 -20.09
CA MET A 75 14.03 -9.50 -19.74
C MET A 75 13.79 -8.23 -18.92
N GLN A 76 12.62 -7.62 -19.09
CA GLN A 76 12.19 -6.56 -18.19
C GLN A 76 11.64 -7.15 -16.89
N GLY A 77 12.29 -6.82 -15.78
CA GLY A 77 11.81 -7.10 -14.43
C GLY A 77 10.98 -5.95 -13.91
N ILE A 78 9.81 -6.25 -13.34
CA ILE A 78 8.96 -5.25 -12.70
C ILE A 78 8.88 -5.57 -11.21
N ILE A 79 9.23 -4.59 -10.37
CA ILE A 79 9.07 -4.70 -8.93
C ILE A 79 7.69 -4.13 -8.54
N PRO A 80 6.73 -4.98 -8.13
CA PRO A 80 5.39 -4.54 -7.75
C PRO A 80 5.40 -3.94 -6.34
N SER A 81 5.81 -2.68 -6.22
CA SER A 81 5.70 -1.91 -4.98
C SER A 81 4.60 -0.87 -5.08
N ILE A 82 3.63 -0.97 -4.18
CA ILE A 82 2.52 -0.01 -4.00
C ILE A 82 3.10 1.40 -3.78
N GLU A 83 4.13 1.47 -2.94
CA GLU A 83 4.83 2.67 -2.53
C GLU A 83 5.60 3.31 -3.69
N ALA A 84 6.36 2.50 -4.43
CA ALA A 84 7.12 2.97 -5.59
C ALA A 84 6.20 3.51 -6.68
N ILE A 85 5.12 2.79 -7.01
CA ILE A 85 4.16 3.20 -8.03
C ILE A 85 3.42 4.48 -7.63
N ASN A 86 3.02 4.60 -6.35
CA ASN A 86 2.44 5.85 -5.85
C ASN A 86 3.41 7.02 -5.99
N GLY A 87 4.65 6.83 -5.56
CA GLY A 87 5.70 7.82 -5.68
C GLY A 87 5.99 8.23 -7.13
N GLN A 88 6.07 7.27 -8.04
CA GLN A 88 6.26 7.50 -9.47
C GLN A 88 5.10 8.31 -10.06
N ALA A 89 3.86 7.93 -9.75
CA ALA A 89 2.68 8.66 -10.22
C ALA A 89 2.64 10.11 -9.68
N MET A 90 3.10 10.31 -8.44
CA MET A 90 3.18 11.65 -7.84
C MET A 90 4.29 12.51 -8.47
N ASN A 91 5.48 11.94 -8.62
CA ASN A 91 6.70 12.68 -8.95
C ASN A 91 6.97 12.76 -10.45
N GLU A 92 6.85 11.64 -11.18
CA GLU A 92 7.18 11.57 -12.61
C GLU A 92 5.98 11.93 -13.49
N LEU A 93 4.79 11.41 -13.17
CA LEU A 93 3.58 11.72 -13.92
C LEU A 93 2.94 13.07 -13.52
N GLY A 94 3.43 13.70 -12.44
CA GLY A 94 2.91 14.96 -11.93
C GLY A 94 1.46 14.88 -11.42
N LEU A 95 0.96 13.67 -11.12
CA LEU A 95 -0.44 13.44 -10.73
C LEU A 95 -0.68 13.63 -9.23
N GLY A 96 0.30 14.09 -8.46
CA GLY A 96 0.17 14.16 -6.99
C GLY A 96 -1.02 14.97 -6.49
N ARG A 97 -1.37 16.08 -7.15
CA ARG A 97 -2.57 16.87 -6.83
C ARG A 97 -3.85 16.08 -7.09
N ASP A 98 -3.95 15.46 -8.27
CA ASP A 98 -5.13 14.70 -8.68
C ASP A 98 -5.34 13.48 -7.78
N ILE A 99 -4.25 12.81 -7.37
CA ILE A 99 -4.28 11.71 -6.40
C ILE A 99 -4.78 12.20 -5.04
N ALA A 100 -4.27 13.32 -4.53
CA ALA A 100 -4.68 13.87 -3.24
C ALA A 100 -6.18 14.28 -3.22
N LEU A 101 -6.66 14.88 -4.31
CA LEU A 101 -8.07 15.25 -4.44
C LEU A 101 -8.98 14.02 -4.64
N THR A 102 -8.52 13.03 -5.40
CA THR A 102 -9.22 11.75 -5.57
C THR A 102 -9.30 11.01 -4.23
N PHE A 103 -8.24 11.02 -3.43
CA PHE A 103 -8.22 10.47 -2.09
C PHE A 103 -9.29 11.10 -1.17
N LEU A 104 -9.41 12.43 -1.19
CA LEU A 104 -10.51 13.12 -0.49
C LEU A 104 -11.88 12.69 -1.05
N ALA A 105 -12.01 12.65 -2.38
CA ALA A 105 -13.26 12.26 -3.03
C ALA A 105 -13.68 10.84 -2.63
N ILE A 106 -12.74 9.90 -2.51
CA ILE A 106 -13.01 8.54 -2.01
C ILE A 106 -13.60 8.60 -0.59
N PHE A 107 -13.01 9.37 0.33
CA PHE A 107 -13.57 9.49 1.69
C PHE A 107 -14.98 10.08 1.69
N VAL A 108 -15.20 11.15 0.94
CA VAL A 108 -16.52 11.80 0.85
C VAL A 108 -17.55 10.83 0.28
N PHE A 109 -17.25 10.19 -0.86
CA PHE A 109 -18.16 9.23 -1.46
C PHE A 109 -18.33 7.98 -0.60
N ASN A 110 -17.31 7.50 0.12
CA ASN A 110 -17.44 6.38 1.05
C ASN A 110 -18.43 6.71 2.17
N ILE A 111 -18.35 7.92 2.76
CA ILE A 111 -19.32 8.40 3.75
C ILE A 111 -20.73 8.49 3.14
N LEU A 112 -20.87 9.04 1.94
CA LEU A 112 -22.17 9.18 1.28
C LEU A 112 -22.79 7.80 0.99
N LEU A 113 -22.03 6.87 0.41
CA LEU A 113 -22.46 5.51 0.16
C LEU A 113 -22.84 4.80 1.47
N ALA A 114 -22.03 4.93 2.51
CA ALA A 114 -22.35 4.32 3.81
C ALA A 114 -23.57 4.96 4.49
N ARG A 115 -23.79 6.26 4.29
CA ARG A 115 -24.98 6.96 4.80
C ARG A 115 -26.25 6.45 4.14
N PHE A 116 -26.28 6.40 2.81
CA PHE A 116 -27.50 6.20 2.03
C PHE A 116 -27.76 4.74 1.63
N THR A 117 -26.77 3.85 1.75
CA THR A 117 -26.94 2.42 1.46
C THR A 117 -26.97 1.57 2.72
N LYS A 118 -27.25 0.26 2.57
CA LYS A 118 -27.17 -0.73 3.65
C LYS A 118 -25.73 -1.07 4.08
N TRP A 119 -24.74 -0.71 3.28
CA TRP A 119 -23.33 -1.01 3.56
C TRP A 119 -22.74 0.06 4.46
N LYS A 120 -22.83 -0.14 5.77
CA LYS A 120 -22.39 0.84 6.79
C LYS A 120 -20.88 0.89 7.02
N TYR A 121 -20.07 0.48 6.05
CA TYR A 121 -18.61 0.37 6.22
C TYR A 121 -17.92 1.71 5.92
N ILE A 122 -17.16 2.20 6.90
CA ILE A 122 -16.28 3.35 6.73
C ILE A 122 -14.85 2.83 6.63
N PHE A 123 -14.23 3.01 5.47
CA PHE A 123 -12.90 2.48 5.21
C PHE A 123 -11.85 3.40 5.78
N LEU A 124 -11.15 2.93 6.81
CA LEU A 124 -10.22 3.74 7.60
C LEU A 124 -8.75 3.35 7.39
N THR A 125 -8.48 2.40 6.51
CA THR A 125 -7.12 2.05 6.10
C THR A 125 -6.59 3.08 5.10
N GLY A 126 -5.95 4.12 5.62
CA GLY A 126 -5.52 5.25 4.82
C GLY A 126 -4.53 4.90 3.70
N GLN A 127 -3.59 3.99 3.93
CA GLN A 127 -2.59 3.59 2.92
C GLN A 127 -3.26 2.90 1.74
N ALA A 128 -4.19 2.00 2.02
CA ALA A 128 -4.99 1.33 1.01
C ALA A 128 -5.86 2.34 0.22
N ILE A 129 -6.47 3.34 0.87
CA ILE A 129 -7.26 4.37 0.15
C ILE A 129 -6.35 5.26 -0.72
N LEU A 130 -5.14 5.58 -0.25
CA LEU A 130 -4.14 6.30 -1.05
C LEU A 130 -3.72 5.49 -2.28
N TRP A 131 -3.55 4.18 -2.12
CA TRP A 131 -3.32 3.28 -3.24
C TRP A 131 -4.49 3.27 -4.23
N MET A 132 -5.73 3.16 -3.76
CA MET A 132 -6.88 3.21 -4.65
C MET A 132 -7.03 4.55 -5.36
N ALA A 133 -6.77 5.67 -4.67
CA ALA A 133 -6.75 6.99 -5.28
C ALA A 133 -5.68 7.07 -6.38
N THR A 134 -4.51 6.49 -6.15
CA THR A 134 -3.42 6.41 -7.13
C THR A 134 -3.86 5.62 -8.35
N MET A 135 -4.36 4.40 -8.15
CA MET A 135 -4.77 3.53 -9.25
C MET A 135 -5.88 4.16 -10.08
N THR A 136 -6.97 4.61 -9.46
CA THR A 136 -8.09 5.18 -10.23
C THR A 136 -7.69 6.47 -10.94
N THR A 137 -6.78 7.27 -10.36
CA THR A 137 -6.21 8.46 -11.01
C THR A 137 -5.34 8.10 -12.21
N VAL A 138 -4.38 7.19 -12.04
CA VAL A 138 -3.45 6.78 -13.11
C VAL A 138 -4.21 6.13 -14.27
N PHE A 139 -5.09 5.17 -13.99
CA PHE A 139 -5.91 4.53 -15.02
C PHE A 139 -6.85 5.53 -15.70
N GLY A 140 -7.50 6.41 -14.93
CA GLY A 140 -8.35 7.46 -15.47
C GLY A 140 -7.56 8.41 -16.39
N TYR A 141 -6.35 8.79 -15.99
CA TYR A 141 -5.45 9.61 -16.79
C TYR A 141 -5.07 8.94 -18.11
N PHE A 142 -4.67 7.67 -18.10
CA PHE A 142 -4.36 6.94 -19.33
C PHE A 142 -5.60 6.64 -20.19
N ALA A 143 -6.79 6.57 -19.58
CA ALA A 143 -8.07 6.50 -20.30
C ALA A 143 -8.55 7.85 -20.87
N GLY A 144 -7.77 8.93 -20.70
CA GLY A 144 -8.07 10.26 -21.24
C GLY A 144 -8.86 11.20 -20.33
N LEU A 145 -9.19 10.79 -19.10
CA LEU A 145 -9.86 11.66 -18.13
C LEU A 145 -8.89 12.69 -17.55
N ARG A 146 -9.36 13.91 -17.27
CA ARG A 146 -8.55 14.98 -16.67
C ARG A 146 -9.37 15.78 -15.66
N GLY A 147 -8.66 16.47 -14.76
CA GLY A 147 -9.23 17.45 -13.83
C GLY A 147 -10.40 16.90 -13.00
N VAL A 148 -11.46 17.69 -12.88
CA VAL A 148 -12.62 17.36 -12.02
C VAL A 148 -13.28 16.04 -12.41
N VAL A 149 -13.37 15.71 -13.70
CA VAL A 149 -14.00 14.47 -14.14
C VAL A 149 -13.20 13.26 -13.67
N LEU A 150 -11.87 13.30 -13.81
CA LEU A 150 -10.98 12.26 -13.29
C LEU A 150 -11.18 12.08 -11.79
N ILE A 151 -11.17 13.18 -11.03
CA ILE A 151 -11.28 13.15 -9.56
C ILE A 151 -12.61 12.55 -9.11
N LEU A 152 -13.73 12.95 -9.73
CA LEU A 152 -15.05 12.47 -9.34
C LEU A 152 -15.26 11.01 -9.73
N VAL A 153 -14.88 10.61 -10.95
CA VAL A 153 -15.01 9.22 -11.41
C VAL A 153 -14.09 8.31 -10.61
N GLY A 154 -12.81 8.66 -10.47
CA GLY A 154 -11.85 7.88 -9.69
C GLY A 154 -12.21 7.80 -8.21
N GLY A 155 -12.74 8.89 -7.66
CA GLY A 155 -13.25 8.97 -6.29
C GLY A 155 -14.43 8.04 -6.06
N LEU A 156 -15.41 8.05 -6.98
CA LEU A 156 -16.60 7.20 -6.88
C LEU A 156 -16.23 5.72 -7.01
N ILE A 157 -15.38 5.35 -7.97
CA ILE A 157 -14.90 3.97 -8.13
C ILE A 157 -14.18 3.50 -6.87
N GLY A 158 -13.23 4.29 -6.36
CA GLY A 158 -12.51 3.96 -5.14
C GLY A 158 -13.44 3.82 -3.93
N ALA A 159 -14.46 4.67 -3.81
CA ALA A 159 -15.45 4.59 -2.74
C ALA A 159 -16.36 3.36 -2.84
N ILE A 160 -16.74 2.94 -4.06
CA ILE A 160 -17.47 1.70 -4.29
C ILE A 160 -16.64 0.51 -3.78
N PHE A 161 -15.36 0.45 -4.12
CA PHE A 161 -14.46 -0.57 -3.58
C PHE A 161 -14.36 -0.49 -2.05
N ALA A 162 -14.28 0.71 -1.49
CA ALA A 162 -14.18 0.96 -0.05
C ALA A 162 -15.42 0.51 0.75
N VAL A 163 -16.61 0.44 0.14
CA VAL A 163 -17.80 -0.17 0.78
C VAL A 163 -17.98 -1.64 0.43
N ALA A 164 -17.67 -2.02 -0.81
CA ALA A 164 -17.94 -3.36 -1.33
C ALA A 164 -16.96 -4.39 -0.78
N MET A 165 -15.66 -4.08 -0.71
CA MET A 165 -14.66 -5.03 -0.20
C MET A 165 -14.95 -5.45 1.25
N PRO A 166 -15.12 -4.51 2.21
CA PRO A 166 -15.52 -4.90 3.56
C PRO A 166 -16.85 -5.65 3.58
N ALA A 167 -17.83 -5.25 2.76
CA ALA A 167 -19.13 -5.91 2.70
C ALA A 167 -19.03 -7.38 2.27
N MET A 168 -18.16 -7.70 1.31
CA MET A 168 -17.94 -9.06 0.83
C MET A 168 -17.15 -9.89 1.85
N ALA A 169 -16.16 -9.31 2.52
CA ALA A 169 -15.37 -10.00 3.56
C ALA A 169 -16.15 -10.24 4.85
N GLN A 170 -17.12 -9.39 5.19
CA GLN A 170 -17.72 -9.35 6.53
C GLN A 170 -18.30 -10.68 7.03
N PRO A 171 -18.99 -11.50 6.23
CA PRO A 171 -19.48 -12.81 6.69
C PRO A 171 -18.38 -13.74 7.20
N ILE A 172 -17.17 -13.61 6.66
CA ILE A 172 -15.99 -14.39 7.07
C ILE A 172 -15.34 -13.74 8.27
N ILE A 173 -15.18 -12.41 8.24
CA ILE A 173 -14.62 -11.65 9.35
C ILE A 173 -15.39 -11.87 10.65
N ARG A 174 -16.73 -11.90 10.63
CA ARG A 174 -17.54 -12.21 11.82
C ARG A 174 -17.24 -13.58 12.43
N LYS A 175 -16.85 -14.56 11.61
CA LYS A 175 -16.47 -15.90 12.10
C LYS A 175 -15.07 -15.90 12.72
N VAL A 176 -14.18 -15.06 12.21
CA VAL A 176 -12.81 -14.90 12.75
C VAL A 176 -12.85 -14.13 14.06
N THR A 177 -13.59 -13.01 14.11
CA THR A 177 -13.60 -12.11 15.27
C THR A 177 -14.60 -12.51 16.35
N GLY A 178 -15.66 -13.25 15.99
CA GLY A 178 -16.79 -13.50 16.87
C GLY A 178 -17.70 -12.28 17.09
N SER A 179 -17.47 -11.16 16.40
CA SER A 179 -18.28 -9.94 16.49
C SER A 179 -18.49 -9.26 15.14
N ASP A 180 -19.39 -8.28 15.08
CA ASP A 180 -19.70 -7.51 13.86
C ASP A 180 -19.31 -6.02 14.00
N ASP A 181 -18.44 -5.71 14.96
CA ASP A 181 -18.06 -4.34 15.36
C ASP A 181 -17.01 -3.73 14.44
N ILE A 182 -16.17 -4.56 13.83
CA ILE A 182 -15.09 -4.15 12.93
C ILE A 182 -15.18 -4.93 11.61
N ALA A 183 -14.70 -4.31 10.54
CA ALA A 183 -14.62 -4.91 9.22
C ALA A 183 -13.20 -4.88 8.66
N LEU A 184 -12.92 -5.70 7.65
CA LEU A 184 -11.63 -5.68 6.97
C LEU A 184 -11.62 -4.59 5.90
N GLY A 185 -10.73 -3.60 6.07
CA GLY A 185 -10.46 -2.52 5.15
C GLY A 185 -9.19 -2.75 4.34
N HIS A 186 -9.20 -3.76 3.45
CA HIS A 186 -8.04 -4.06 2.61
C HIS A 186 -8.47 -4.49 1.19
N PHE A 187 -7.77 -4.01 0.15
CA PHE A 187 -8.20 -4.20 -1.24
C PHE A 187 -7.85 -5.57 -1.85
N CYS A 188 -7.04 -6.38 -1.16
CA CYS A 188 -6.81 -7.79 -1.53
C CYS A 188 -7.97 -8.72 -1.15
N THR A 189 -9.13 -8.18 -0.76
CA THR A 189 -10.29 -8.97 -0.28
C THR A 189 -10.71 -10.08 -1.23
N ILE A 190 -10.66 -9.87 -2.55
CA ILE A 190 -11.02 -10.93 -3.51
C ILE A 190 -10.09 -12.16 -3.34
N GLY A 191 -8.79 -11.94 -3.13
CA GLY A 191 -7.83 -13.01 -2.83
C GLY A 191 -8.19 -13.74 -1.54
N TYR A 192 -8.48 -13.00 -0.47
CA TYR A 192 -8.88 -13.60 0.82
C TYR A 192 -10.19 -14.41 0.71
N LEU A 193 -11.15 -13.95 -0.08
CA LEU A 193 -12.39 -14.68 -0.34
C LEU A 193 -12.13 -15.96 -1.12
N PHE A 194 -11.20 -15.93 -2.08
CA PHE A 194 -10.76 -17.12 -2.80
C PHE A 194 -10.12 -18.12 -1.84
N GLU A 195 -9.18 -17.69 -1.00
CA GLU A 195 -8.53 -18.53 0.00
C GLU A 195 -9.51 -19.11 1.02
N ALA A 196 -10.44 -18.29 1.50
CA ALA A 196 -11.49 -18.77 2.39
C ALA A 196 -12.43 -19.78 1.69
N GLY A 197 -12.65 -19.63 0.37
CA GLY A 197 -13.36 -20.59 -0.47
C GLY A 197 -12.60 -21.92 -0.59
N VAL A 198 -11.29 -21.86 -0.84
CA VAL A 198 -10.41 -23.04 -0.85
C VAL A 198 -10.43 -23.73 0.51
N ALA A 199 -10.30 -22.98 1.61
CA ALA A 199 -10.39 -23.52 2.96
C ALA A 199 -11.76 -24.15 3.26
N TYR A 200 -12.85 -23.59 2.73
CA TYR A 200 -14.19 -24.18 2.88
C TYR A 200 -14.36 -25.51 2.12
N LEU A 201 -13.72 -25.64 0.96
CA LEU A 201 -13.78 -26.83 0.12
C LEU A 201 -12.87 -27.96 0.63
N PHE A 202 -11.63 -27.63 0.99
CA PHE A 202 -10.59 -28.61 1.31
C PHE A 202 -10.26 -28.70 2.80
N GLY A 203 -10.74 -27.77 3.62
CA GLY A 203 -10.47 -27.75 5.06
C GLY A 203 -11.16 -28.86 5.83
N GLU A 204 -10.51 -29.32 6.90
CA GLU A 204 -11.06 -30.31 7.82
C GLU A 204 -12.38 -29.82 8.45
N ARG A 205 -13.36 -30.71 8.57
CA ARG A 205 -14.71 -30.41 9.09
C ARG A 205 -14.96 -31.12 10.43
N GLY A 206 -15.82 -30.53 11.24
CA GLY A 206 -16.26 -31.11 12.52
C GLY A 206 -15.21 -31.00 13.65
N GLU A 207 -15.38 -31.81 14.69
CA GLU A 207 -14.55 -31.77 15.91
C GLU A 207 -13.07 -32.15 15.71
N LYS A 208 -12.70 -32.67 14.53
CA LYS A 208 -11.33 -33.02 14.19
C LYS A 208 -10.53 -31.87 13.56
N LYS A 209 -11.11 -30.67 13.47
CA LYS A 209 -10.47 -29.49 12.86
C LYS A 209 -9.19 -29.14 13.63
N LYS A 210 -8.03 -29.33 13.00
CA LYS A 210 -6.76 -28.85 13.55
C LYS A 210 -6.55 -27.40 13.17
N SER A 211 -6.19 -26.58 14.15
CA SER A 211 -5.78 -25.20 13.88
C SER A 211 -4.29 -25.17 13.61
N ILE A 212 -3.85 -24.28 12.72
CA ILE A 212 -2.43 -23.97 12.59
C ILE A 212 -1.86 -23.35 13.88
N GLU A 213 -2.73 -22.75 14.69
CA GLU A 213 -2.38 -22.23 16.01
C GLU A 213 -1.97 -23.32 17.00
N ASP A 214 -2.29 -24.59 16.74
CA ASP A 214 -1.87 -25.72 17.58
C ASP A 214 -0.39 -26.13 17.32
N ILE A 215 0.25 -25.58 16.29
CA ILE A 215 1.62 -25.90 15.90
C ILE A 215 2.61 -24.97 16.62
N LYS A 216 3.68 -25.53 17.20
CA LYS A 216 4.79 -24.73 17.75
C LYS A 216 5.77 -24.36 16.65
N LEU A 217 5.73 -23.12 16.18
CA LEU A 217 6.69 -22.62 15.20
C LEU A 217 8.10 -22.45 15.83
N PRO A 218 9.19 -22.70 15.07
CA PRO A 218 10.54 -22.45 15.53
C PRO A 218 10.79 -20.97 15.84
N ARG A 219 11.49 -20.67 16.94
CA ARG A 219 11.89 -19.29 17.31
C ARG A 219 12.69 -18.57 16.21
N SER A 220 13.42 -19.32 15.39
CA SER A 220 14.19 -18.77 14.28
C SER A 220 13.33 -18.11 13.19
N PHE A 221 11.99 -18.24 13.22
CA PHE A 221 11.09 -17.53 12.29
C PHE A 221 10.50 -16.24 12.85
N GLU A 222 10.74 -15.90 14.14
CA GLU A 222 10.21 -14.68 14.76
C GLU A 222 10.69 -13.41 14.06
N PHE A 223 11.92 -13.40 13.53
CA PHE A 223 12.45 -12.22 12.83
C PHE A 223 11.69 -11.88 11.54
N LEU A 224 10.93 -12.83 10.97
CA LEU A 224 10.08 -12.58 9.80
C LEU A 224 8.85 -11.70 10.12
N GLN A 225 8.59 -11.43 11.41
CA GLN A 225 7.61 -10.45 11.83
C GLN A 225 8.14 -9.01 11.72
N ASP A 226 9.47 -8.83 11.66
CA ASP A 226 10.06 -7.55 11.33
C ASP A 226 10.00 -7.36 9.82
N THR A 227 9.15 -6.42 9.41
CA THR A 227 8.89 -6.12 8.02
C THR A 227 10.15 -5.72 7.26
N TYR A 228 11.06 -4.96 7.87
CA TYR A 228 12.27 -4.48 7.19
C TYR A 228 13.29 -5.59 7.03
N LEU A 229 13.51 -6.39 8.08
CA LEU A 229 14.38 -7.56 7.99
C LEU A 229 13.86 -8.56 6.95
N SER A 230 12.55 -8.77 6.88
CA SER A 230 11.93 -9.65 5.89
C SER A 230 12.13 -9.18 4.45
N VAL A 231 12.02 -7.86 4.21
CA VAL A 231 12.35 -7.27 2.90
C VAL A 231 13.82 -7.49 2.56
N MET A 232 14.74 -7.31 3.52
CA MET A 232 16.18 -7.52 3.31
C MET A 232 16.52 -8.95 2.92
N VAL A 233 15.89 -9.94 3.55
CA VAL A 233 16.12 -11.38 3.29
C VAL A 233 15.89 -11.75 1.83
N VAL A 234 15.00 -11.04 1.12
CA VAL A 234 14.71 -11.31 -0.28
C VAL A 234 15.41 -10.33 -1.20
N MET A 235 15.38 -9.03 -0.90
CA MET A 235 15.96 -8.03 -1.79
C MET A 235 17.48 -8.12 -1.89
N VAL A 236 18.18 -8.48 -0.80
CA VAL A 236 19.64 -8.63 -0.84
C VAL A 236 20.05 -9.79 -1.76
N PRO A 237 19.60 -11.04 -1.54
CA PRO A 237 19.92 -12.13 -2.47
C PRO A 237 19.49 -11.83 -3.90
N LEU A 238 18.35 -11.18 -4.10
CA LEU A 238 17.84 -10.86 -5.43
C LEU A 238 18.76 -9.90 -6.18
N TYR A 239 19.24 -8.82 -5.56
CA TYR A 239 20.21 -7.90 -6.18
C TYR A 239 21.56 -8.58 -6.43
N ILE A 240 22.03 -9.40 -5.48
CA ILE A 240 23.30 -10.11 -5.61
C ILE A 240 23.25 -11.14 -6.74
N VAL A 241 22.23 -11.98 -6.78
CA VAL A 241 22.07 -12.96 -7.86
C VAL A 241 21.97 -12.25 -9.20
N THR A 242 21.10 -11.23 -9.30
CA THR A 242 20.90 -10.48 -10.54
C THR A 242 22.20 -9.83 -11.05
N VAL A 243 22.98 -9.20 -10.17
CA VAL A 243 24.23 -8.56 -10.61
C VAL A 243 25.29 -9.57 -11.04
N LEU A 244 25.28 -10.78 -10.46
CA LEU A 244 26.17 -11.86 -10.90
C LEU A 244 25.80 -12.38 -12.30
N PHE A 245 24.50 -12.40 -12.63
CA PHE A 245 24.04 -12.74 -13.98
C PHE A 245 24.34 -11.63 -15.00
N ALA A 246 24.18 -10.36 -14.61
CA ALA A 246 24.56 -9.21 -15.45
C ALA A 246 26.06 -9.18 -15.79
N GLY A 247 26.88 -9.76 -14.91
CA GLY A 247 28.32 -9.88 -15.08
C GLY A 247 29.09 -8.60 -14.71
N GLU A 248 30.36 -8.80 -14.36
CA GLU A 248 31.24 -7.73 -13.86
C GLU A 248 31.44 -6.61 -14.88
N THR A 249 31.60 -6.94 -16.17
CA THR A 249 31.89 -5.94 -17.22
C THR A 249 30.78 -4.91 -17.33
N PHE A 250 29.52 -5.33 -17.34
CA PHE A 250 28.38 -4.43 -17.36
C PHE A 250 28.20 -3.74 -16.02
N ALA A 251 28.13 -4.51 -14.92
CA ALA A 251 27.79 -3.98 -13.61
C ALA A 251 28.83 -2.96 -13.09
N SER A 252 30.11 -3.11 -13.46
CA SER A 252 31.15 -2.14 -13.09
C SER A 252 30.97 -0.77 -13.75
N THR A 253 30.24 -0.69 -14.87
CA THR A 253 29.88 0.61 -15.48
C THR A 253 28.89 1.39 -14.63
N LEU A 254 28.10 0.69 -13.80
CA LEU A 254 27.09 1.27 -12.91
C LEU A 254 27.63 1.54 -11.50
N SER A 255 28.61 0.74 -11.05
CA SER A 255 29.21 0.89 -9.72
C SER A 255 30.40 1.85 -9.66
N GLY A 256 30.91 2.31 -10.80
CA GLY A 256 32.08 3.18 -10.88
C GLY A 256 33.31 2.52 -10.26
N ASP A 257 34.01 3.24 -9.37
CA ASP A 257 35.21 2.70 -8.68
C ASP A 257 34.89 1.67 -7.59
N GLN A 258 33.61 1.50 -7.24
CA GLN A 258 33.19 0.53 -6.23
C GLN A 258 33.05 -0.87 -6.84
N ASN A 259 33.40 -1.90 -6.06
CA ASN A 259 33.13 -3.29 -6.44
C ASN A 259 31.63 -3.51 -6.72
N TYR A 260 31.31 -4.08 -7.88
CA TYR A 260 29.93 -4.22 -8.37
C TYR A 260 29.00 -5.04 -7.45
N ILE A 261 29.53 -6.08 -6.80
CA ILE A 261 28.76 -6.91 -5.84
C ILE A 261 28.43 -6.10 -4.59
N MET A 262 29.41 -5.36 -4.07
CA MET A 262 29.19 -4.48 -2.90
C MET A 262 28.25 -3.33 -3.25
N TYR A 263 28.34 -2.77 -4.45
CA TYR A 263 27.42 -1.75 -4.92
C TYR A 263 25.99 -2.31 -5.00
N ALA A 264 25.80 -3.49 -5.59
CA ALA A 264 24.50 -4.16 -5.62
C ALA A 264 23.94 -4.43 -4.20
N PHE A 265 24.78 -4.87 -3.27
CA PHE A 265 24.40 -5.01 -1.86
C PHE A 265 23.89 -3.69 -1.30
N LEU A 266 24.65 -2.60 -1.45
CA LEU A 266 24.25 -1.29 -0.95
C LEU A 266 22.96 -0.78 -1.61
N GLN A 267 22.74 -1.04 -2.89
CA GLN A 267 21.49 -0.69 -3.58
C GLN A 267 20.30 -1.47 -3.02
N ALA A 268 20.45 -2.75 -2.69
CA ALA A 268 19.42 -3.51 -1.99
C ALA A 268 19.11 -2.95 -0.59
N ILE A 269 20.13 -2.50 0.13
CA ILE A 269 19.97 -1.81 1.42
C ILE A 269 19.25 -0.47 1.22
N GLN A 270 19.60 0.31 0.19
CA GLN A 270 18.94 1.57 -0.12
C GLN A 270 17.45 1.37 -0.46
N PHE A 271 17.09 0.30 -1.15
CA PHE A 271 15.70 -0.06 -1.36
C PHE A 271 14.95 -0.20 -0.02
N VAL A 272 15.52 -0.95 0.94
CA VAL A 272 14.92 -1.16 2.26
C VAL A 272 14.84 0.15 3.05
N VAL A 273 15.89 0.98 3.00
CA VAL A 273 15.91 2.32 3.63
C VAL A 273 14.83 3.21 3.02
N GLY A 274 14.69 3.21 1.70
CA GLY A 274 13.65 3.96 0.99
C GLY A 274 12.25 3.54 1.43
N VAL A 275 12.00 2.23 1.55
CA VAL A 275 10.75 1.68 2.10
C VAL A 275 10.51 2.17 3.54
N TYR A 276 11.52 2.12 4.41
CA TYR A 276 11.42 2.61 5.78
C TYR A 276 11.03 4.10 5.83
N VAL A 277 11.76 4.95 5.10
CA VAL A 277 11.53 6.41 5.05
C VAL A 277 10.13 6.68 4.52
N LEU A 278 9.74 6.02 3.43
CA LEU A 278 8.42 6.20 2.84
C LEU A 278 7.31 5.82 3.81
N LEU A 279 7.40 4.65 4.47
CA LEU A 279 6.39 4.21 5.43
C LEU A 279 6.31 5.13 6.66
N ALA A 280 7.43 5.71 7.10
CA ALA A 280 7.43 6.73 8.15
C ALA A 280 6.64 7.98 7.70
N GLY A 281 6.85 8.43 6.46
CA GLY A 281 6.10 9.54 5.87
C GLY A 281 4.60 9.25 5.75
N VAL A 282 4.23 8.07 5.25
CA VAL A 282 2.84 7.59 5.16
C VAL A 282 2.17 7.59 6.54
N ARG A 283 2.83 7.02 7.57
CA ARG A 283 2.28 6.98 8.93
C ARG A 283 2.03 8.38 9.50
N LEU A 284 2.97 9.29 9.28
CA LEU A 284 2.84 10.67 9.74
C LEU A 284 1.69 11.41 9.04
N LEU A 285 1.56 11.23 7.72
CA LEU A 285 0.48 11.80 6.90
C LEU A 285 -0.89 11.25 7.31
N LEU A 286 -1.00 9.93 7.42
CA LEU A 286 -2.28 9.27 7.74
C LEU A 286 -2.69 9.47 9.20
N GLY A 287 -1.74 9.67 10.11
CA GLY A 287 -1.98 9.87 11.53
C GLY A 287 -2.87 11.08 11.85
N GLU A 288 -2.93 12.07 10.95
CA GLU A 288 -3.78 13.25 11.12
C GLU A 288 -5.06 13.15 10.26
N ILE A 289 -4.94 12.61 9.04
CA ILE A 289 -6.03 12.47 8.08
C ILE A 289 -7.07 11.42 8.55
N VAL A 290 -6.63 10.20 8.84
CA VAL A 290 -7.55 9.08 9.11
C VAL A 290 -8.42 9.35 10.34
N PRO A 291 -7.87 9.78 11.50
CA PRO A 291 -8.71 10.13 12.65
C PRO A 291 -9.68 11.26 12.34
N ALA A 292 -9.28 12.19 11.47
CA ALA A 292 -10.14 13.30 11.11
C ALA A 292 -11.38 12.87 10.33
N PHE A 293 -11.20 12.03 9.31
CA PHE A 293 -12.31 11.48 8.55
C PHE A 293 -13.14 10.51 9.39
N ARG A 294 -12.51 9.68 10.23
CA ARG A 294 -13.23 8.82 11.18
C ARG A 294 -14.17 9.63 12.07
N GLY A 295 -13.69 10.72 12.68
CA GLY A 295 -14.48 11.55 13.59
C GLY A 295 -15.71 12.17 12.93
N ILE A 296 -15.62 12.50 11.63
CA ILE A 296 -16.73 13.03 10.83
C ILE A 296 -17.68 11.89 10.43
N ALA A 297 -17.14 10.82 9.84
CA ALA A 297 -17.89 9.70 9.31
C ALA A 297 -18.76 9.02 10.38
N MET A 298 -18.19 8.76 11.57
CA MET A 298 -18.91 8.09 12.66
C MET A 298 -20.04 8.94 13.26
N LYS A 299 -20.04 10.26 13.04
CA LYS A 299 -21.15 11.16 13.44
C LYS A 299 -22.22 11.23 12.36
N LEU A 300 -21.82 11.20 11.09
CA LEU A 300 -22.74 11.35 9.97
C LEU A 300 -23.45 10.05 9.61
N VAL A 301 -22.79 8.89 9.77
CA VAL A 301 -23.32 7.59 9.36
C VAL A 301 -23.81 6.82 10.60
N PRO A 302 -25.13 6.55 10.72
CA PRO A 302 -25.67 5.74 11.80
C PRO A 302 -25.20 4.30 11.63
N ASP A 303 -24.88 3.65 12.74
CA ASP A 303 -24.42 2.25 12.78
C ASP A 303 -23.18 1.99 11.93
N ALA A 304 -22.36 3.03 11.75
CA ALA A 304 -21.11 2.94 11.01
C ALA A 304 -20.18 1.89 11.59
N LYS A 305 -19.65 1.03 10.73
CA LYS A 305 -18.67 0.01 11.05
C LYS A 305 -17.30 0.44 10.53
N PRO A 306 -16.32 0.63 11.41
CA PRO A 306 -14.95 0.91 10.98
C PRO A 306 -14.38 -0.31 10.25
N ALA A 307 -14.02 -0.14 8.98
CA ALA A 307 -13.22 -1.10 8.25
C ALA A 307 -11.73 -0.75 8.45
N LEU A 308 -11.02 -1.64 9.12
CA LEU A 308 -9.66 -1.45 9.62
C LEU A 308 -8.66 -2.34 8.87
N ASP A 309 -7.39 -1.99 8.96
CA ASP A 309 -6.33 -2.68 8.23
C ASP A 309 -6.14 -4.13 8.71
N CYS A 310 -5.58 -4.96 7.84
CA CYS A 310 -5.35 -6.37 8.07
C CYS A 310 -4.65 -6.74 9.39
N PRO A 311 -3.66 -5.97 9.92
CA PRO A 311 -2.96 -6.38 11.13
C PRO A 311 -3.85 -6.37 12.38
N VAL A 312 -5.01 -5.71 12.33
CA VAL A 312 -6.02 -5.79 13.42
C VAL A 312 -6.52 -7.22 13.62
N PHE A 313 -6.48 -8.04 12.57
CA PHE A 313 -6.94 -9.43 12.58
C PHE A 313 -5.83 -10.44 12.87
N PHE A 314 -4.56 -10.05 12.78
CA PHE A 314 -3.43 -10.95 13.00
C PHE A 314 -3.39 -11.59 14.41
N PRO A 315 -3.77 -10.91 15.50
CA PRO A 315 -3.83 -11.53 16.82
C PRO A 315 -4.84 -12.68 16.94
N TYR A 316 -5.79 -12.81 16.03
CA TYR A 316 -6.77 -13.91 16.05
C TYR A 316 -6.18 -15.23 15.54
N SER A 317 -5.11 -15.20 14.73
CA SER A 317 -4.40 -16.41 14.26
C SER A 317 -2.92 -16.10 13.92
N PRO A 318 -2.05 -15.86 14.92
CA PRO A 318 -0.66 -15.45 14.68
C PRO A 318 0.19 -16.46 13.91
N ASN A 319 0.02 -17.77 14.11
CA ASN A 319 0.76 -18.77 13.35
C ASN A 319 0.35 -18.77 11.87
N ALA A 320 -0.94 -18.53 11.59
CA ALA A 320 -1.44 -18.40 10.22
C ALA A 320 -0.75 -17.25 9.47
N VAL A 321 -0.51 -16.12 10.14
CA VAL A 321 0.19 -14.96 9.55
C VAL A 321 1.59 -15.34 9.06
N ILE A 322 2.36 -16.01 9.92
CA ILE A 322 3.74 -16.40 9.61
C ILE A 322 3.76 -17.43 8.48
N LEU A 323 2.90 -18.45 8.55
CA LEU A 323 2.86 -19.48 7.53
C LEU A 323 2.36 -18.94 6.18
N GLY A 324 1.33 -18.11 6.21
CA GLY A 324 0.77 -17.44 5.04
C GLY A 324 1.79 -16.54 4.34
N PHE A 325 2.60 -15.81 5.12
CA PHE A 325 3.75 -15.07 4.58
C PHE A 325 4.76 -15.99 3.87
N ILE A 326 5.14 -17.10 4.49
CA ILE A 326 6.10 -18.05 3.91
C ILE A 326 5.55 -18.66 2.61
N THR A 327 4.31 -19.16 2.63
CA THR A 327 3.71 -19.82 1.46
C THR A 327 3.47 -18.83 0.31
N THR A 328 3.05 -17.61 0.60
CA THR A 328 2.89 -16.55 -0.40
C THR A 328 4.24 -16.12 -0.98
N THR A 329 5.28 -16.07 -0.16
CA THR A 329 6.65 -15.81 -0.63
C THR A 329 7.14 -16.91 -1.56
N ILE A 330 6.93 -18.17 -1.21
CA ILE A 330 7.26 -19.30 -2.10
C ILE A 330 6.46 -19.20 -3.41
N GLY A 331 5.16 -18.93 -3.34
CA GLY A 331 4.30 -18.79 -4.50
C GLY A 331 4.73 -17.67 -5.44
N THR A 332 5.11 -16.51 -4.90
CA THR A 332 5.60 -15.38 -5.71
C THR A 332 6.98 -15.62 -6.30
N VAL A 333 7.88 -16.34 -5.62
CA VAL A 333 9.17 -16.79 -6.19
C VAL A 333 8.94 -17.79 -7.33
N ILE A 334 7.99 -18.72 -7.18
CA ILE A 334 7.63 -19.63 -8.27
C ILE A 334 7.06 -18.84 -9.46
N ALA A 335 6.12 -17.93 -9.21
CA ALA A 335 5.52 -17.10 -10.25
C ALA A 335 6.56 -16.25 -10.99
N MET A 336 7.55 -15.70 -10.27
CA MET A 336 8.66 -14.95 -10.85
C MET A 336 9.34 -15.71 -12.00
N PHE A 337 9.65 -17.00 -11.81
CA PHE A 337 10.31 -17.81 -12.85
C PHE A 337 9.34 -18.39 -13.88
N VAL A 338 8.07 -18.58 -13.51
CA VAL A 338 7.07 -19.21 -14.39
C VAL A 338 6.43 -18.23 -15.36
N LEU A 339 6.15 -16.98 -14.95
CA LEU A 339 5.52 -15.97 -15.81
C LEU A 339 6.30 -15.72 -17.13
N PRO A 340 7.64 -15.59 -17.12
CA PRO A 340 8.46 -15.53 -18.33
C PRO A 340 8.24 -16.63 -19.36
N VAL A 341 7.98 -17.86 -18.91
CA VAL A 341 7.76 -19.01 -19.80
C VAL A 341 6.52 -18.80 -20.68
N PHE A 342 5.58 -17.99 -20.23
CA PHE A 342 4.36 -17.63 -20.96
C PHE A 342 4.49 -16.30 -21.73
N GLY A 343 5.70 -15.72 -21.83
CA GLY A 343 5.93 -14.42 -22.45
C GLY A 343 5.41 -13.23 -21.62
N LEU A 344 5.16 -13.43 -20.33
CA LEU A 344 4.79 -12.36 -19.39
C LEU A 344 6.03 -11.80 -18.71
N ALA A 345 5.94 -10.57 -18.20
CA ALA A 345 7.03 -9.93 -17.46
C ALA A 345 7.42 -10.73 -16.21
N MET A 346 8.71 -10.74 -15.87
CA MET A 346 9.15 -11.30 -14.60
C MET A 346 8.72 -10.37 -13.46
N ILE A 347 7.85 -10.87 -12.58
CA ILE A 347 7.37 -10.13 -11.42
C ILE A 347 8.14 -10.56 -10.19
N LEU A 348 8.83 -9.61 -9.57
CA LEU A 348 9.63 -9.87 -8.39
C LEU A 348 8.75 -9.98 -7.13
N PRO A 349 9.11 -10.84 -6.15
CA PRO A 349 8.38 -10.95 -4.89
C PRO A 349 8.32 -9.62 -4.12
N GLY A 350 7.11 -9.10 -3.90
CA GLY A 350 6.88 -7.94 -3.04
C GLY A 350 6.75 -8.36 -1.58
N MET A 351 7.80 -8.23 -0.77
CA MET A 351 7.82 -8.79 0.59
C MET A 351 6.79 -8.19 1.54
N LEU A 352 6.53 -6.87 1.44
CA LEU A 352 5.43 -6.22 2.16
C LEU A 352 4.09 -6.85 1.78
N THR A 353 3.82 -6.97 0.49
CA THR A 353 2.59 -7.58 -0.03
C THR A 353 2.48 -9.04 0.42
N ASN A 354 3.57 -9.81 0.36
CA ASN A 354 3.57 -11.20 0.79
C ASN A 354 3.28 -11.33 2.28
N PHE A 355 3.81 -10.44 3.11
CA PHE A 355 3.58 -10.47 4.56
C PHE A 355 2.14 -10.07 4.89
N PHE A 356 1.70 -8.91 4.41
CA PHE A 356 0.38 -8.40 4.73
C PHE A 356 -0.72 -9.19 4.01
N ALA A 357 -0.64 -9.33 2.69
CA ALA A 357 -1.64 -10.08 1.94
C ALA A 357 -1.56 -11.58 2.21
N GLY A 358 -0.36 -12.16 2.24
CA GLY A 358 -0.23 -13.59 2.55
C GLY A 358 -0.57 -13.93 4.00
N GLY A 359 -0.35 -13.01 4.94
CA GLY A 359 -0.65 -13.22 6.35
C GLY A 359 -2.11 -12.95 6.75
N THR A 360 -2.89 -12.28 5.90
CA THR A 360 -4.33 -12.00 6.13
C THR A 360 -5.18 -13.15 5.63
#